data_AF-A0A812UMX2-F1
#
_entry.id   AF-A0A812UMX2-F1
#
_cell.length_a   1.000
_cell.length_b   1.000
_cell.length_c   1.000
_cell.angle_alpha   90.00
_cell.angle_beta   90.00
_cell.angle_gamma   90.00
#
_symmetry.space_group_name_H-M   'P 1'
#
loop_
_entity.id
_entity.type
_entity.pdbx_description
1 polymer ?
#
loop_
_entity_poly.entity_id
_entity_poly.type
_entity_poly.pdbx_seq_one_letter_code
_entity_poly.pdbx_strand_id
1 'polypeptide(L)'
;MVLLSGSYETDQPKGDADSEEEGSPLHPSGRKTINPASPLRADLDEDEDDDGDSVGVQDLTERTIGSPQLMRGVSLRKTLRWGGAIWFAKPTVASEAKKAKLFASSAPTQSYDMFVSHTWLTSGGYKMLALLLQFGWRAMFVSWAMGATLALVLCLLGQLPAITSFHADVTGFEGSIPLHCWSMMGGFIGALVGLLLYPHVSCHRTDTCFLDYLCIHQSDKRMMQQGIRSIGAFLAASRELRVLWSPPYLTRLWCVFELAAYRKLNPAGKIVIKPIATDIAVYMMFFWVQLASVGILASWADSEDRVSRSMRLLGVSSSTFLFLFPALAYTARKKHQEDMQLTSDLASFNVKNVECSNDFDRECIHAAIAEWYGSLDEFSAHIRDVFRFEVINLMHANGIMPAQYIWLSLLPVVSLTCEVLLGLWIAGAPATSLLACFMGYIIALNLLWFPAIAVLATFATKYGLWVRKRRCHPFILEVFAVSLLTGSLFVLGSILAEVATARGMEWIGLWNFLALSVAGWAWGRCWRV
;
A
#
# COMPACT_ATOMS: atom_id res chain seq x y z
N MET A 1 -17.84 -0.85 -10.15
CA MET A 1 -16.37 -0.86 -10.24
C MET A 1 -15.95 -0.48 -11.67
N VAL A 2 -16.40 0.69 -12.10
CA VAL A 2 -16.07 1.45 -13.31
C VAL A 2 -16.14 2.90 -12.84
N LEU A 3 -15.22 3.77 -13.26
CA LEU A 3 -14.88 5.12 -12.73
C LEU A 3 -13.63 5.17 -11.84
N LEU A 4 -12.49 4.72 -12.36
CA LEU A 4 -11.16 5.28 -12.04
C LEU A 4 -10.21 5.01 -13.22
N SER A 5 -10.52 5.59 -14.38
CA SER A 5 -9.55 5.73 -15.48
C SER A 5 -9.22 7.20 -15.63
N GLY A 6 -8.22 7.66 -14.87
CA GLY A 6 -7.54 8.92 -15.17
C GLY A 6 -6.69 8.68 -16.41
N SER A 7 -7.08 9.30 -17.52
CA SER A 7 -6.32 9.35 -18.76
C SER A 7 -4.95 9.99 -18.49
N TYR A 8 -3.90 9.26 -18.87
CA TYR A 8 -2.59 9.85 -19.11
C TYR A 8 -2.69 10.66 -20.40
N GLU A 9 -2.81 11.99 -20.28
CA GLU A 9 -2.45 12.89 -21.38
C GLU A 9 -0.92 12.95 -21.42
N THR A 10 -0.34 12.24 -22.39
CA THR A 10 1.04 12.44 -22.82
C THR A 10 1.06 13.59 -23.82
N ASP A 11 1.56 14.74 -23.40
CA ASP A 11 2.01 15.78 -24.32
C ASP A 11 3.22 15.25 -25.10
N GLN A 12 3.01 14.87 -26.35
CA GLN A 12 4.07 14.72 -27.33
C GLN A 12 4.17 15.98 -28.20
N PRO A 13 5.37 16.47 -28.51
CA PRO A 13 5.56 17.59 -29.42
C PRO A 13 5.27 17.13 -30.86
N LYS A 14 4.48 17.93 -31.59
CA LYS A 14 4.26 17.77 -33.03
C LYS A 14 5.59 17.97 -33.75
N GLY A 15 6.14 16.90 -34.31
CA GLY A 15 7.19 16.93 -35.31
C GLY A 15 6.57 17.07 -36.70
N ASP A 16 7.09 18.01 -37.47
CA ASP A 16 6.76 18.26 -38.86
C ASP A 16 7.09 17.04 -39.74
N ALA A 17 6.15 16.68 -40.61
CA ALA A 17 6.33 15.65 -41.62
C ALA A 17 6.42 16.35 -42.99
N ASP A 18 7.64 16.39 -43.52
CA ASP A 18 7.91 16.67 -44.92
C ASP A 18 7.40 15.50 -45.77
N SER A 19 6.47 15.80 -46.67
CA SER A 19 6.05 14.90 -47.75
C SER A 19 6.74 15.31 -49.05
N GLU A 20 7.61 14.43 -49.55
CA GLU A 20 8.10 14.44 -50.92
C GLU A 20 6.94 14.11 -51.89
N GLU A 21 6.64 15.00 -52.82
CA GLU A 21 6.00 14.65 -54.09
C GLU A 21 6.56 15.55 -55.22
N GLU A 22 7.24 14.90 -56.17
CA GLU A 22 7.71 15.46 -57.44
C GLU A 22 6.54 15.71 -58.41
N GLY A 23 6.54 16.84 -59.12
CA GLY A 23 5.69 17.02 -60.32
C GLY A 23 5.36 18.47 -60.70
N SER A 24 6.24 19.10 -61.47
CA SER A 24 6.14 20.42 -62.16
C SER A 24 4.91 20.59 -63.11
N PRO A 25 4.80 21.72 -63.85
CA PRO A 25 4.49 23.10 -63.43
C PRO A 25 3.30 23.70 -64.23
N LEU A 26 2.72 24.86 -63.85
CA LEU A 26 2.11 25.84 -64.78
C LEU A 26 1.63 27.13 -64.06
N HIS A 27 2.41 28.22 -64.24
CA HIS A 27 2.00 29.61 -64.56
C HIS A 27 1.09 30.46 -63.63
N PRO A 28 1.03 31.82 -63.80
CA PRO A 28 1.41 32.77 -62.75
C PRO A 28 0.30 33.78 -62.38
N SER A 29 0.48 34.50 -61.27
CA SER A 29 -0.11 35.83 -60.95
C SER A 29 -0.21 35.92 -59.42
N GLY A 30 0.49 36.81 -58.75
CA GLY A 30 0.04 38.18 -58.66
C GLY A 30 0.81 38.93 -57.58
N ARG A 31 1.37 40.04 -58.04
CA ARG A 31 2.12 41.09 -57.35
C ARG A 31 1.28 41.75 -56.24
N LYS A 32 1.85 41.97 -55.04
CA LYS A 32 1.78 43.27 -54.35
C LYS A 32 2.83 43.41 -53.25
N THR A 33 3.53 44.53 -53.38
CA THR A 33 4.64 45.12 -52.63
C THR A 33 4.17 45.93 -51.41
N ILE A 34 5.17 46.40 -50.62
CA ILE A 34 5.21 47.53 -49.65
C ILE A 34 5.10 47.05 -48.19
N ASN A 35 5.91 47.43 -47.19
CA ASN A 35 7.26 48.01 -47.00
C ASN A 35 7.53 47.92 -45.47
N PRO A 36 8.79 48.06 -45.01
CA PRO A 36 9.17 47.91 -43.60
C PRO A 36 9.12 49.23 -42.83
N ALA A 37 8.84 49.17 -41.53
CA ALA A 37 9.10 50.29 -40.61
C ALA A 37 9.46 49.76 -39.21
N SER A 38 10.68 50.07 -38.79
CA SER A 38 11.17 50.18 -37.41
C SER A 38 11.41 51.68 -37.15
N PRO A 39 11.81 52.16 -35.96
CA PRO A 39 11.63 51.66 -34.59
C PRO A 39 11.09 52.78 -33.65
N LEU A 40 10.73 52.47 -32.40
CA LEU A 40 10.59 53.50 -31.36
C LEU A 40 11.08 52.99 -30.01
N ARG A 41 12.13 53.65 -29.53
CA ARG A 41 12.68 53.64 -28.17
C ARG A 41 11.63 54.12 -27.17
N ALA A 42 11.61 53.49 -26.01
CA ALA A 42 11.15 54.11 -24.78
C ALA A 42 12.15 53.73 -23.68
N ASP A 43 12.87 54.75 -23.24
CA ASP A 43 13.72 54.77 -22.05
C ASP A 43 12.85 54.58 -20.81
N LEU A 44 13.24 53.67 -19.91
CA LEU A 44 12.77 53.63 -18.52
C LEU A 44 13.94 53.23 -17.62
N ASP A 45 14.50 54.28 -17.03
CA ASP A 45 15.14 54.46 -15.73
C ASP A 45 15.52 53.21 -14.92
N GLU A 46 16.83 53.16 -14.67
CA GLU A 46 17.57 52.38 -13.70
C GLU A 46 17.25 52.87 -12.28
N ASP A 47 16.60 52.04 -11.47
CA ASP A 47 16.66 52.15 -10.00
C ASP A 47 17.53 50.98 -9.50
N GLU A 48 18.82 51.29 -9.33
CA GLU A 48 19.82 50.48 -8.63
C GLU A 48 19.59 50.57 -7.11
N ASP A 49 18.91 49.58 -6.54
CA ASP A 49 19.05 49.22 -5.12
C ASP A 49 19.68 47.82 -5.05
N ASP A 50 20.98 47.77 -5.32
CA ASP A 50 21.87 46.62 -5.12
C ASP A 50 22.32 46.57 -3.65
N ASP A 51 21.41 46.19 -2.76
CA ASP A 51 21.81 45.62 -1.46
C ASP A 51 22.26 44.18 -1.72
N GLY A 52 23.53 44.08 -2.12
CA GLY A 52 24.29 42.85 -2.28
C GLY A 52 24.48 42.12 -0.94
N ASP A 53 23.40 41.62 -0.37
CA ASP A 53 23.43 40.54 0.61
C ASP A 53 23.83 39.31 -0.20
N SER A 54 25.14 39.07 -0.32
CA SER A 54 25.68 37.86 -0.91
C SER A 54 24.95 36.68 -0.28
N VAL A 55 24.02 36.07 -1.02
CA VAL A 55 23.18 34.98 -0.54
C VAL A 55 24.13 33.83 -0.26
N GLY A 56 24.60 33.77 0.98
CA GLY A 56 25.54 32.76 1.44
C GLY A 56 24.98 31.39 1.08
N VAL A 57 25.87 30.52 0.58
CA VAL A 57 25.56 29.14 0.24
C VAL A 57 24.74 28.51 1.37
N GLN A 58 23.60 27.94 1.00
CA GLN A 58 22.60 27.43 1.92
C GLN A 58 23.17 26.28 2.76
N ASP A 59 23.42 26.50 4.05
CA ASP A 59 23.87 25.44 4.95
C ASP A 59 22.68 24.53 5.33
N LEU A 60 22.59 23.37 4.66
CA LEU A 60 21.59 22.33 4.96
C LEU A 60 22.06 21.36 6.06
N THR A 61 23.28 21.56 6.58
CA THR A 61 23.91 20.65 7.54
C THR A 61 23.60 20.99 8.99
N GLU A 62 23.00 22.15 9.23
CA GLU A 62 22.60 22.63 10.54
C GLU A 62 21.73 21.62 11.28
N ARG A 63 22.15 21.30 12.52
CA ARG A 63 21.43 20.39 13.42
C ARG A 63 20.44 21.09 14.33
N THR A 64 20.61 22.40 14.50
CA THR A 64 19.85 23.23 15.43
C THR A 64 19.08 24.28 14.66
N ILE A 65 17.86 24.57 15.11
CA ILE A 65 17.03 25.58 14.47
C ILE A 65 17.18 26.90 15.21
N GLY A 66 17.53 27.95 14.47
CA GLY A 66 17.69 29.30 15.02
C GLY A 66 16.39 29.93 15.54
N SER A 67 15.22 29.47 15.08
CA SER A 67 13.91 29.95 15.54
C SER A 67 12.95 28.81 15.91
N PRO A 68 12.54 28.67 17.18
CA PRO A 68 11.60 27.63 17.62
C PRO A 68 10.27 27.61 16.86
N GLN A 69 9.91 28.72 16.19
CA GLN A 69 8.67 28.83 15.40
C GLN A 69 8.72 28.04 14.08
N LEU A 70 9.92 27.73 13.58
CA LEU A 70 10.11 26.95 12.35
C LEU A 70 9.85 25.45 12.54
N MET A 71 10.05 24.92 13.76
CA MET A 71 9.76 23.53 14.05
C MET A 71 8.26 23.32 14.21
N ARG A 72 7.62 22.76 13.20
CA ARG A 72 6.19 22.49 13.21
C ARG A 72 5.90 21.06 12.80
N GLY A 73 4.99 20.42 13.52
CA GLY A 73 4.52 19.07 13.26
C GLY A 73 3.01 19.03 13.07
N VAL A 74 2.53 17.95 12.46
CA VAL A 74 1.10 17.68 12.30
C VAL A 74 0.82 16.27 12.78
N SER A 75 -0.35 16.04 13.38
CA SER A 75 -0.79 14.67 13.66
C SER A 75 -0.99 13.91 12.35
N LEU A 76 -0.39 12.72 12.24
CA LEU A 76 -0.56 11.85 11.07
C LEU A 76 -2.05 11.57 10.80
N ARG A 77 -2.84 11.28 11.84
CA ARG A 77 -4.29 11.11 11.73
C ARG A 77 -4.97 12.33 11.12
N LYS A 78 -4.57 13.55 11.50
CA LYS A 78 -5.12 14.78 10.92
C LYS A 78 -4.89 14.85 9.41
N THR A 79 -3.75 14.33 8.91
CA THR A 79 -3.48 14.26 7.46
C THR A 79 -4.39 13.29 6.70
N LEU A 80 -4.97 12.30 7.40
CA LEU A 80 -5.84 11.27 6.84
C LEU A 80 -7.34 11.57 6.98
N ARG A 81 -7.72 12.58 7.76
CA ARG A 81 -9.12 13.01 7.90
C ARG A 81 -9.69 13.49 6.57
N TRP A 82 -11.02 13.43 6.44
CA TRP A 82 -11.75 13.91 5.25
C TRP A 82 -11.27 13.24 3.97
N GLY A 83 -11.05 11.93 4.03
CA GLY A 83 -10.54 11.15 2.89
C GLY A 83 -9.16 11.61 2.44
N GLY A 84 -8.29 12.05 3.36
CA GLY A 84 -6.91 12.40 3.07
C GLY A 84 -6.74 13.52 2.04
N ALA A 85 -7.66 14.50 1.98
CA ALA A 85 -7.65 15.60 1.01
C ALA A 85 -6.29 16.31 0.86
N ILE A 86 -5.49 16.34 1.94
CA ILE A 86 -4.11 16.87 1.95
C ILE A 86 -3.20 16.11 0.97
N TRP A 87 -3.31 14.79 0.91
CA TRP A 87 -2.48 13.94 0.05
C TRP A 87 -2.80 14.13 -1.44
N PHE A 88 -4.00 14.58 -1.77
CA PHE A 88 -4.41 14.91 -3.13
C PHE A 88 -4.03 16.33 -3.56
N ALA A 89 -3.61 17.18 -2.62
CA ALA A 89 -3.22 18.54 -2.94
C ALA A 89 -1.89 18.55 -3.71
N LYS A 90 -1.84 19.30 -4.82
CA LYS A 90 -0.58 19.65 -5.49
C LYS A 90 -0.12 21.01 -4.96
N PRO A 91 1.05 21.10 -4.31
CA PRO A 91 1.55 22.36 -3.74
C PRO A 91 1.64 23.49 -4.76
N THR A 92 2.04 23.16 -5.99
CA THR A 92 2.27 24.11 -7.09
C THR A 92 0.98 24.77 -7.62
N VAL A 93 -0.18 24.15 -7.42
CA VAL A 93 -1.47 24.62 -7.97
C VAL A 93 -2.38 25.20 -6.87
N ALA A 94 -1.99 25.07 -5.60
CA ALA A 94 -2.78 25.59 -4.49
C ALA A 94 -2.69 27.13 -4.40
N SER A 95 -3.83 27.79 -4.17
CA SER A 95 -3.87 29.22 -3.90
C SER A 95 -3.11 29.57 -2.61
N GLU A 96 -2.58 30.79 -2.53
CA GLU A 96 -1.82 31.26 -1.37
C GLU A 96 -2.63 31.19 -0.06
N ALA A 97 -3.92 31.55 -0.10
CA ALA A 97 -4.80 31.38 1.06
C ALA A 97 -4.93 29.92 1.51
N LYS A 98 -4.94 28.97 0.56
CA LYS A 98 -5.01 27.53 0.88
C LYS A 98 -3.70 27.03 1.48
N LYS A 99 -2.56 27.43 0.93
CA LYS A 99 -1.22 27.12 1.45
C LYS A 99 -1.03 27.66 2.88
N ALA A 100 -1.40 28.92 3.14
CA ALA A 100 -1.36 29.50 4.48
C ALA A 100 -2.28 28.76 5.48
N LYS A 101 -3.50 28.40 5.06
CA LYS A 101 -4.43 27.60 5.89
C LYS A 101 -3.87 26.21 6.23
N LEU A 102 -3.17 25.59 5.28
CA LEU A 102 -2.55 24.29 5.47
C LEU A 102 -1.35 24.37 6.41
N PHE A 103 -0.51 25.40 6.28
CA PHE A 103 0.56 25.68 7.23
C PHE A 103 0.03 25.96 8.64
N ALA A 104 -1.03 26.75 8.77
CA ALA A 104 -1.71 26.99 10.05
C ALA A 104 -2.29 25.72 10.69
N SER A 105 -2.42 24.63 9.93
CA SER A 105 -2.90 23.35 10.44
C SER A 105 -1.83 22.50 11.12
N SER A 106 -0.54 22.77 10.90
CA SER A 106 0.55 22.23 11.74
C SER A 106 0.64 23.04 13.04
N ALA A 107 1.38 22.55 14.03
CA ALA A 107 1.59 23.21 15.32
C ALA A 107 3.08 23.18 15.70
N PRO A 108 3.58 24.19 16.44
CA PRO A 108 4.95 24.17 16.95
C PRO A 108 5.24 22.88 17.72
N THR A 109 6.42 22.29 17.48
CA THR A 109 6.87 21.05 18.15
C THR A 109 8.36 21.11 18.42
N GLN A 110 8.84 20.29 19.35
CA GLN A 110 10.28 20.12 19.63
C GLN A 110 10.85 18.85 19.01
N SER A 111 10.00 17.89 18.63
CA SER A 111 10.41 16.62 18.04
C SER A 111 9.30 16.02 17.16
N TYR A 112 9.69 15.05 16.34
CA TYR A 112 8.76 14.28 15.52
C TYR A 112 8.81 12.81 15.91
N ASP A 113 7.65 12.18 16.02
CA ASP A 113 7.54 10.73 16.08
C ASP A 113 7.94 10.11 14.73
N MET A 114 7.74 10.86 13.63
CA MET A 114 8.02 10.39 12.28
C MET A 114 8.29 11.52 11.29
N PHE A 115 9.30 11.36 10.44
CA PHE A 115 9.46 12.12 9.21
C PHE A 115 8.89 11.30 8.05
N VAL A 116 7.88 11.82 7.34
CA VAL A 116 7.27 11.10 6.21
C VAL A 116 7.93 11.53 4.90
N SER A 117 8.91 10.75 4.46
CA SER A 117 9.56 10.96 3.18
C SER A 117 8.80 10.25 2.06
N HIS A 118 8.55 10.98 0.98
CA HIS A 118 7.75 10.52 -0.14
C HIS A 118 8.04 11.30 -1.42
N THR A 119 7.70 10.73 -2.57
CA THR A 119 7.78 11.42 -3.87
C THR A 119 6.42 11.95 -4.30
N TRP A 120 6.36 13.19 -4.77
CA TRP A 120 5.14 13.81 -5.30
C TRP A 120 4.68 13.19 -6.63
N LEU A 121 5.54 12.43 -7.32
CA LEU A 121 5.23 11.73 -8.56
C LEU A 121 4.24 10.56 -8.35
N THR A 122 4.20 9.99 -7.15
CA THR A 122 3.24 8.94 -6.80
C THR A 122 1.91 9.54 -6.38
N SER A 123 0.80 8.99 -6.91
CA SER A 123 -0.55 9.49 -6.59
C SER A 123 -0.81 9.54 -5.08
N GLY A 124 -1.37 10.67 -4.64
CA GLY A 124 -1.76 10.93 -3.26
C GLY A 124 -2.72 9.89 -2.68
N GLY A 125 -3.66 9.40 -3.50
CA GLY A 125 -4.64 8.41 -3.06
C GLY A 125 -4.00 7.10 -2.61
N TYR A 126 -2.94 6.64 -3.30
CA TYR A 126 -2.23 5.43 -2.90
C TYR A 126 -1.44 5.65 -1.60
N LYS A 127 -0.82 6.82 -1.40
CA LYS A 127 -0.14 7.17 -0.15
C LYS A 127 -1.11 7.20 1.02
N MET A 128 -2.27 7.84 0.83
CA MET A 128 -3.32 7.90 1.83
C MET A 128 -3.81 6.50 2.19
N LEU A 129 -4.17 5.66 1.21
CA LEU A 129 -4.65 4.30 1.46
C LEU A 129 -3.59 3.45 2.18
N ALA A 130 -2.32 3.56 1.76
CA ALA A 130 -1.20 2.89 2.39
C ALA A 130 -1.04 3.30 3.87
N LEU A 131 -1.02 4.60 4.15
CA LEU A 131 -0.95 5.11 5.53
C LEU A 131 -2.19 4.69 6.35
N LEU A 132 -3.38 4.74 5.76
CA LEU A 132 -4.60 4.33 6.44
C LEU A 132 -4.55 2.86 6.87
N LEU A 133 -4.01 1.97 6.02
CA LEU A 133 -3.85 0.57 6.39
C LEU A 133 -2.72 0.39 7.41
N GLN A 134 -1.55 0.97 7.16
CA GLN A 134 -0.35 0.80 8.00
C GLN A 134 -0.61 1.17 9.46
N PHE A 135 -1.42 2.20 9.72
CA PHE A 135 -1.72 2.65 11.07
C PHE A 135 -3.14 2.32 11.54
N GLY A 136 -4.10 2.17 10.62
CA GLY A 136 -5.52 1.93 10.92
C GLY A 136 -5.94 0.47 10.96
N TRP A 137 -5.07 -0.48 10.62
CA TRP A 137 -5.45 -1.91 10.59
C TRP A 137 -6.01 -2.45 11.91
N ARG A 138 -5.55 -1.94 13.06
CA ARG A 138 -6.10 -2.35 14.37
C ARG A 138 -7.54 -1.90 14.53
N ALA A 139 -7.85 -0.67 14.11
CA ALA A 139 -9.21 -0.16 14.13
C ALA A 139 -10.10 -0.94 13.16
N MET A 140 -9.58 -1.28 11.97
CA MET A 140 -10.23 -2.18 11.01
C MET A 140 -10.59 -3.52 11.67
N PHE A 141 -9.61 -4.19 12.31
CA PHE A 141 -9.82 -5.49 12.94
C PHE A 141 -10.82 -5.44 14.11
N VAL A 142 -10.67 -4.46 15.02
CA VAL A 142 -11.58 -4.33 16.17
C VAL A 142 -13.00 -4.01 15.71
N SER A 143 -13.16 -3.12 14.73
CA SER A 143 -14.49 -2.73 14.24
C SER A 143 -15.14 -3.85 13.42
N TRP A 144 -14.35 -4.63 12.67
CA TRP A 144 -14.80 -5.88 12.07
C TRP A 144 -15.37 -6.83 13.14
N ALA A 145 -14.60 -7.07 14.20
CA ALA A 145 -15.02 -7.97 15.28
C ALA A 145 -16.31 -7.49 15.96
N MET A 146 -16.42 -6.17 16.22
CA MET A 146 -17.63 -5.57 16.77
C MET A 146 -18.84 -5.71 15.82
N GLY A 147 -18.66 -5.43 14.53
CA GLY A 147 -19.73 -5.51 13.55
C GLY A 147 -20.22 -6.95 13.34
N ALA A 148 -19.29 -7.92 13.24
CA ALA A 148 -19.62 -9.33 13.14
C ALA A 148 -20.32 -9.86 14.40
N THR A 149 -19.82 -9.48 15.58
CA THR A 149 -20.42 -9.89 16.87
C THR A 149 -21.82 -9.30 17.06
N LEU A 150 -22.01 -8.02 16.74
CA LEU A 150 -23.33 -7.37 16.84
C LEU A 150 -24.35 -8.07 15.94
N ALA A 151 -23.98 -8.34 14.68
CA ALA A 151 -24.84 -9.06 13.76
C ALA A 151 -25.17 -10.48 14.25
N LEU A 152 -24.17 -11.21 14.77
CA LEU A 152 -24.37 -12.53 15.37
C LEU A 152 -25.36 -12.49 16.54
N VAL A 153 -25.23 -11.51 17.44
CA VAL A 153 -26.17 -11.32 18.56
C VAL A 153 -27.57 -11.01 18.06
N LEU A 154 -27.73 -10.15 17.05
CA LEU A 154 -29.04 -9.83 16.48
C LEU A 154 -29.70 -11.04 15.79
N CYS A 155 -28.92 -11.91 15.15
CA CYS A 155 -29.43 -13.19 14.64
C CYS A 155 -29.89 -14.11 15.78
N LEU A 156 -29.10 -14.25 16.85
CA LEU A 156 -29.47 -15.07 18.03
C LEU A 156 -30.74 -14.56 18.73
N LEU A 157 -30.97 -13.25 18.71
CA LEU A 157 -32.19 -12.62 19.24
C LEU A 157 -33.38 -12.69 18.26
N GLY A 158 -33.23 -13.33 17.09
CA GLY A 158 -34.27 -13.45 16.08
C GLY A 158 -34.66 -12.12 15.40
N GLN A 159 -33.83 -11.08 15.52
CA GLN A 159 -34.11 -9.76 14.93
C GLN A 159 -33.72 -9.70 13.45
N LEU A 160 -32.78 -10.55 13.03
CA LEU A 160 -32.32 -10.64 11.66
C LEU A 160 -32.72 -11.98 11.06
N PRO A 161 -33.38 -12.01 9.88
CA PRO A 161 -33.88 -13.24 9.30
C PRO A 161 -32.76 -14.06 8.67
N ALA A 162 -32.96 -15.37 8.62
CA ALA A 162 -32.20 -16.24 7.73
C ALA A 162 -32.53 -15.91 6.27
N ILE A 163 -31.52 -15.92 5.41
CA ILE A 163 -31.66 -15.63 3.97
C ILE A 163 -31.87 -16.92 3.18
N THR A 164 -31.24 -18.00 3.62
CA THR A 164 -31.35 -19.32 2.99
C THR A 164 -31.17 -20.41 4.05
N SER A 165 -31.38 -21.66 3.66
CA SER A 165 -30.97 -22.82 4.44
C SER A 165 -29.92 -23.64 3.70
N PHE A 166 -29.13 -24.41 4.44
CA PHE A 166 -28.11 -25.32 3.93
C PHE A 166 -28.22 -26.66 4.64
N HIS A 167 -28.19 -27.76 3.89
CA HIS A 167 -28.14 -29.09 4.49
C HIS A 167 -26.71 -29.39 4.94
N ALA A 168 -26.50 -29.41 6.25
CA ALA A 168 -25.22 -29.69 6.90
C ALA A 168 -25.11 -31.17 7.29
N ASP A 169 -23.94 -31.74 7.03
CA ASP A 169 -23.55 -33.10 7.38
C ASP A 169 -22.30 -32.99 8.27
N VAL A 170 -22.51 -32.91 9.58
CA VAL A 170 -21.48 -32.71 10.59
C VAL A 170 -21.61 -33.82 11.62
N THR A 171 -20.51 -34.25 12.23
CA THR A 171 -20.49 -35.33 13.24
C THR A 171 -21.60 -35.15 14.28
N GLY A 172 -22.55 -36.07 14.29
CA GLY A 172 -23.69 -36.07 15.22
C GLY A 172 -24.87 -35.17 14.83
N PHE A 173 -24.84 -34.54 13.66
CA PHE A 173 -25.92 -33.69 13.13
C PHE A 173 -26.02 -33.81 11.61
N GLU A 174 -27.15 -34.30 11.12
CA GLU A 174 -27.52 -34.29 9.71
C GLU A 174 -28.86 -33.55 9.57
N GLY A 175 -28.86 -32.39 8.92
CA GLY A 175 -30.06 -31.55 8.89
C GLY A 175 -29.89 -30.20 8.20
N SER A 176 -31.02 -29.53 7.96
CA SER A 176 -31.04 -28.19 7.38
C SER A 176 -30.74 -27.14 8.46
N ILE A 177 -29.73 -26.30 8.22
CA ILE A 177 -29.38 -25.17 9.08
C ILE A 177 -29.74 -23.84 8.40
N PRO A 178 -30.22 -22.83 9.14
CA PRO A 178 -30.43 -21.49 8.60
C PRO A 178 -29.11 -20.72 8.42
N LEU A 179 -28.96 -20.03 7.30
CA LEU A 179 -27.81 -19.16 6.99
C LEU A 179 -28.27 -17.70 6.87
N HIS A 180 -27.57 -16.78 7.54
CA HIS A 180 -28.05 -15.41 7.74
C HIS A 180 -27.26 -14.34 6.98
N CYS A 181 -25.96 -14.53 6.74
CA CYS A 181 -25.02 -13.60 6.07
C CYS A 181 -24.66 -12.33 6.86
N TRP A 182 -25.44 -11.95 7.87
CA TRP A 182 -25.32 -10.67 8.55
C TRP A 182 -24.00 -10.48 9.29
N SER A 183 -23.38 -11.53 9.83
CA SER A 183 -22.06 -11.47 10.47
C SER A 183 -20.97 -11.11 9.47
N MET A 184 -21.08 -11.63 8.24
CA MET A 184 -20.18 -11.28 7.15
C MET A 184 -20.38 -9.83 6.70
N MET A 185 -21.63 -9.40 6.49
CA MET A 185 -21.92 -8.00 6.12
C MET A 185 -21.53 -7.02 7.23
N GLY A 186 -21.89 -7.32 8.47
CA GLY A 186 -21.57 -6.54 9.66
C GLY A 186 -20.06 -6.46 9.88
N GLY A 187 -19.35 -7.57 9.72
CA GLY A 187 -17.89 -7.59 9.75
C GLY A 187 -17.26 -6.72 8.67
N PHE A 188 -17.71 -6.85 7.42
CA PHE A 188 -17.22 -6.04 6.30
C PHE A 188 -17.46 -4.54 6.50
N ILE A 189 -18.68 -4.14 6.83
CA ILE A 189 -19.04 -2.75 7.11
C ILE A 189 -18.24 -2.25 8.31
N GLY A 190 -18.15 -3.06 9.37
CA GLY A 190 -17.35 -2.77 10.55
C GLY A 190 -15.88 -2.51 10.20
N ALA A 191 -15.27 -3.34 9.36
CA ALA A 191 -13.89 -3.15 8.89
C ALA A 191 -13.68 -1.80 8.19
N LEU A 192 -14.57 -1.45 7.25
CA LEU A 192 -14.52 -0.18 6.53
C LEU A 192 -14.73 1.02 7.46
N VAL A 193 -15.72 0.93 8.34
CA VAL A 193 -15.99 1.94 9.37
C VAL A 193 -14.77 2.12 10.28
N GLY A 194 -14.12 1.03 10.71
CA GLY A 194 -12.92 1.09 11.54
C GLY A 194 -11.77 1.85 10.89
N LEU A 195 -11.54 1.62 9.59
CA LEU A 195 -10.56 2.41 8.83
C LEU A 195 -10.96 3.87 8.72
N LEU A 196 -12.23 4.16 8.40
CA LEU A 196 -12.71 5.54 8.27
C LEU A 196 -12.72 6.30 9.60
N LEU A 197 -12.92 5.61 10.72
CA LEU A 197 -12.89 6.19 12.07
C LEU A 197 -11.47 6.38 12.60
N TYR A 198 -10.48 5.60 12.14
CA TYR A 198 -9.10 5.69 12.63
C TYR A 198 -8.53 7.13 12.67
N PRO A 199 -8.69 7.98 11.64
CA PRO A 199 -8.24 9.38 11.66
C PRO A 199 -8.94 10.26 12.71
N HIS A 200 -10.11 9.85 13.19
CA HIS A 200 -10.97 10.63 14.08
C HIS A 200 -10.89 10.17 15.54
N VAL A 201 -10.55 8.91 15.78
CA VAL A 201 -10.39 8.37 17.13
C VAL A 201 -9.06 8.85 17.73
N SER A 202 -9.14 9.56 18.85
CA SER A 202 -7.98 9.95 19.63
C SER A 202 -7.43 8.74 20.38
N CYS A 203 -6.14 8.46 20.23
CA CYS A 203 -5.45 7.42 20.98
C CYS A 203 -4.35 8.09 21.80
N HIS A 204 -4.03 7.59 23.00
CA HIS A 204 -3.08 8.20 23.94
C HIS A 204 -1.62 8.29 23.44
N ARG A 205 -1.31 7.89 22.21
CA ARG A 205 0.02 8.01 21.63
C ARG A 205 0.09 9.22 20.73
N THR A 206 1.13 10.03 20.93
CA THR A 206 1.49 11.09 19.98
C THR A 206 1.79 10.45 18.62
N ASP A 207 1.32 11.11 17.56
CA ASP A 207 1.56 10.73 16.17
C ASP A 207 2.04 11.94 15.37
N THR A 208 2.83 12.80 16.01
CA THR A 208 3.31 14.03 15.42
C THR A 208 4.33 13.70 14.33
N CYS A 209 3.98 13.99 13.09
CA CYS A 209 4.85 13.79 11.95
C CYS A 209 5.26 15.10 11.30
N PHE A 210 6.43 15.08 10.66
CA PHE A 210 6.83 16.08 9.69
C PHE A 210 6.30 15.69 8.31
N LEU A 211 5.60 16.63 7.66
CA LEU A 211 5.20 16.57 6.27
C LEU A 211 5.53 17.93 5.63
N ASP A 212 6.49 17.93 4.71
CA ASP A 212 7.03 19.10 4.00
C ASP A 212 5.97 20.19 3.69
N TYR A 213 4.87 19.80 3.05
CA TYR A 213 3.84 20.71 2.58
C TYR A 213 3.03 21.38 3.69
N LEU A 214 2.96 20.79 4.88
CA LEU A 214 2.22 21.32 6.03
C LEU A 214 3.13 22.00 7.06
N CYS A 215 4.37 21.54 7.15
CA CYS A 215 5.32 21.97 8.18
C CYS A 215 6.20 23.12 7.71
N ILE A 216 6.41 23.29 6.40
CA ILE A 216 7.12 24.42 5.80
C ILE A 216 6.11 25.45 5.28
N HIS A 217 6.38 26.74 5.49
CA HIS A 217 5.48 27.81 5.09
C HIS A 217 5.50 28.04 3.57
N GLN A 218 4.58 27.41 2.84
CA GLN A 218 4.58 27.39 1.37
C GLN A 218 4.21 28.73 0.69
N SER A 219 3.72 29.72 1.44
CA SER A 219 3.24 31.01 0.91
C SER A 219 4.20 32.18 1.06
N ASP A 220 5.08 32.12 2.04
CA ASP A 220 6.03 33.19 2.35
C ASP A 220 7.37 32.66 1.91
N LYS A 221 7.94 33.26 0.86
CA LYS A 221 9.17 32.76 0.23
C LYS A 221 10.34 32.72 1.23
N ARG A 222 10.43 33.69 2.14
CA ARG A 222 11.49 33.77 3.13
C ARG A 222 11.35 32.65 4.16
N MET A 223 10.14 32.47 4.70
CA MET A 223 9.88 31.37 5.65
C MET A 223 9.98 29.99 4.99
N MET A 224 9.60 29.88 3.71
CA MET A 224 9.78 28.66 2.92
C MET A 224 11.26 28.30 2.81
N GLN A 225 12.10 29.25 2.40
CA GLN A 225 13.54 29.07 2.30
C GLN A 225 14.16 28.73 3.66
N GLN A 226 13.75 29.41 4.73
CA GLN A 226 14.18 29.07 6.10
C GLN A 226 13.77 27.64 6.50
N GLY A 227 12.56 27.22 6.17
CA GLY A 227 12.11 25.84 6.40
C GLY A 227 12.92 24.81 5.62
N ILE A 228 13.22 25.09 4.34
CA ILE A 228 14.05 24.22 3.49
C ILE A 228 15.49 24.13 4.06
N ARG A 229 16.06 25.27 4.48
CA ARG A 229 17.36 25.35 5.19
C ARG A 229 17.40 24.45 6.41
N SER A 230 16.32 24.42 7.18
CA SER A 230 16.22 23.64 8.42
C SER A 230 15.83 22.16 8.25
N ILE A 231 15.82 21.59 7.03
CA ILE A 231 15.48 20.17 6.82
C ILE A 231 16.41 19.24 7.60
N GLY A 232 17.72 19.53 7.65
CA GLY A 232 18.68 18.76 8.45
C GLY A 232 18.24 18.67 9.92
N ALA A 233 17.90 19.80 10.53
CA ALA A 233 17.40 19.82 11.90
C ALA A 233 16.06 19.12 12.09
N PHE A 234 15.15 19.16 11.11
CA PHE A 234 13.90 18.39 11.18
C PHE A 234 14.15 16.88 11.17
N LEU A 235 15.10 16.41 10.35
CA LEU A 235 15.52 15.01 10.31
C LEU A 235 16.23 14.60 11.60
N ALA A 236 17.09 15.47 12.16
CA ALA A 236 17.75 15.23 13.45
C ALA A 236 16.75 15.14 14.61
N ALA A 237 15.65 15.90 14.56
CA ALA A 237 14.60 15.88 15.57
C ALA A 237 13.58 14.73 15.40
N SER A 238 13.73 13.89 14.38
CA SER A 238 12.80 12.81 14.05
C SER A 238 13.23 11.46 14.62
N ARG A 239 12.33 10.77 15.32
CA ARG A 239 12.58 9.42 15.88
C ARG A 239 12.61 8.32 14.83
N GLU A 240 11.89 8.52 13.73
CA GLU A 240 11.76 7.55 12.65
C GLU A 240 11.70 8.26 11.29
N LEU A 241 12.44 7.76 10.30
CA LEU A 241 12.23 8.11 8.90
C LEU A 241 11.32 7.05 8.25
N ARG A 242 10.13 7.46 7.85
CA ARG A 242 9.16 6.61 7.15
C ARG A 242 9.20 6.94 5.67
N VAL A 243 9.71 6.00 4.88
CA VAL A 243 9.78 6.11 3.42
C VAL A 243 8.57 5.42 2.81
N LEU A 244 7.70 6.20 2.15
CA LEU A 244 6.61 5.69 1.33
C LEU A 244 7.16 5.34 -0.05
N TRP A 245 7.60 4.09 -0.19
CA TRP A 245 8.38 3.68 -1.34
C TRP A 245 7.50 3.37 -2.57
N SER A 246 8.01 3.82 -3.70
CA SER A 246 7.53 3.59 -5.07
C SER A 246 8.69 3.84 -6.04
N PRO A 247 8.64 3.35 -7.29
CA PRO A 247 9.75 3.49 -8.24
C PRO A 247 10.31 4.92 -8.42
N PRO A 248 9.51 5.99 -8.58
CA PRO A 248 10.03 7.34 -8.80
C PRO A 248 10.58 8.01 -7.52
N TYR A 249 10.82 7.27 -6.45
CA TYR A 249 11.35 7.82 -5.21
C TYR A 249 12.86 8.14 -5.34
N LEU A 250 13.66 7.20 -5.86
CA LEU A 250 15.11 7.37 -5.97
C LEU A 250 15.54 8.29 -7.12
N THR A 251 14.61 8.67 -8.00
CA THR A 251 14.87 9.62 -9.08
C THR A 251 14.88 11.07 -8.60
N ARG A 252 14.49 11.33 -7.35
CA ARG A 252 14.33 12.68 -6.77
C ARG A 252 15.46 13.01 -5.80
N LEU A 253 16.17 14.12 -6.06
CA LEU A 253 17.36 14.50 -5.30
C LEU A 253 17.05 14.72 -3.81
N TRP A 254 15.96 15.44 -3.52
CA TRP A 254 15.47 15.64 -2.16
C TRP A 254 15.20 14.33 -1.40
N CYS A 255 14.54 13.35 -2.03
CA CYS A 255 14.20 12.07 -1.39
C CYS A 255 15.44 11.25 -1.01
N VAL A 256 16.48 11.28 -1.87
CA VAL A 256 17.74 10.60 -1.59
C VAL A 256 18.55 11.36 -0.53
N PHE A 257 18.57 12.69 -0.61
CA PHE A 257 19.18 13.55 0.39
C PHE A 257 18.59 13.31 1.78
N GLU A 258 17.26 13.33 1.94
CA GLU A 258 16.58 13.11 3.22
C GLU A 258 16.99 11.78 3.88
N LEU A 259 17.11 10.74 3.06
CA LEU A 259 17.45 9.40 3.50
C LEU A 259 18.90 9.31 4.00
N ALA A 260 19.83 9.89 3.24
CA ALA A 260 21.25 9.98 3.61
C ALA A 260 21.47 10.88 4.83
N ALA A 261 20.90 12.08 4.80
CA ALA A 261 20.91 13.06 5.87
C ALA A 261 20.42 12.45 7.18
N TYR A 262 19.27 11.75 7.15
CA TYR A 262 18.72 11.11 8.33
C TYR A 262 19.68 10.07 8.92
N ARG A 263 20.29 9.21 8.09
CA ARG A 263 21.25 8.20 8.57
C ARG A 263 22.51 8.84 9.14
N LYS A 264 23.00 9.94 8.54
CA LYS A 264 24.16 10.69 9.03
C LYS A 264 23.87 11.37 10.37
N LEU A 265 22.69 12.00 10.50
CA LEU A 265 22.26 12.74 11.68
C LEU A 265 21.80 11.82 12.82
N ASN A 266 21.24 10.66 12.46
CA ASN A 266 20.76 9.63 13.38
C ASN A 266 21.40 8.27 13.02
N PRO A 267 22.67 8.01 13.40
CA PRO A 267 23.35 6.76 13.06
C PRO A 267 22.61 5.50 13.51
N ALA A 268 21.99 5.54 14.70
CA ALA A 268 21.12 4.48 15.24
C ALA A 268 19.63 4.71 14.97
N GLY A 269 19.28 5.72 14.17
CA GLY A 269 17.91 6.10 13.86
C GLY A 269 17.18 4.98 13.11
N LYS A 270 15.87 4.89 13.37
CA LYS A 270 15.00 3.91 12.73
C LYS A 270 14.59 4.38 11.34
N ILE A 271 14.91 3.60 10.31
CA ILE A 271 14.43 3.81 8.94
C ILE A 271 13.44 2.70 8.61
N VAL A 272 12.25 3.09 8.14
CA VAL A 272 11.19 2.14 7.76
C VAL A 272 10.77 2.42 6.32
N ILE A 273 11.11 1.49 5.44
CA ILE A 273 10.73 1.53 4.02
C ILE A 273 9.45 0.71 3.86
N LYS A 274 8.38 1.34 3.39
CA LYS A 274 7.07 0.70 3.18
C LYS A 274 6.65 0.77 1.72
N PRO A 275 6.63 -0.37 1.01
CA PRO A 275 6.12 -0.42 -0.36
C PRO A 275 4.62 -0.16 -0.43
N ILE A 276 4.23 0.93 -1.08
CA ILE A 276 2.81 1.31 -1.25
C ILE A 276 2.02 0.18 -1.94
N ALA A 277 2.61 -0.49 -2.92
CA ALA A 277 1.98 -1.59 -3.65
C ALA A 277 1.55 -2.76 -2.74
N THR A 278 2.29 -3.03 -1.66
CA THR A 278 1.93 -4.11 -0.71
C THR A 278 0.65 -3.77 0.02
N ASP A 279 0.49 -2.52 0.48
CA ASP A 279 -0.73 -2.11 1.20
C ASP A 279 -1.96 -2.13 0.29
N ILE A 280 -1.81 -1.73 -0.98
CA ILE A 280 -2.88 -1.80 -1.98
C ILE A 280 -3.28 -3.26 -2.28
N ALA A 281 -2.31 -4.17 -2.35
CA ALA A 281 -2.57 -5.61 -2.56
C ALA A 281 -3.46 -6.19 -1.46
N VAL A 282 -3.27 -5.75 -0.21
CA VAL A 282 -4.07 -6.22 0.95
C VAL A 282 -5.51 -5.76 0.86
N TYR A 283 -5.76 -4.51 0.45
CA TYR A 283 -7.13 -4.05 0.19
C TYR A 283 -7.79 -4.90 -0.91
N MET A 284 -7.10 -5.10 -2.03
CA MET A 284 -7.62 -5.92 -3.13
C MET A 284 -7.94 -7.33 -2.64
N MET A 285 -7.03 -7.97 -1.90
CA MET A 285 -7.26 -9.29 -1.30
C MET A 285 -8.48 -9.30 -0.39
N PHE A 286 -8.60 -8.34 0.53
CA PHE A 286 -9.74 -8.24 1.44
C PHE A 286 -11.07 -8.15 0.69
N PHE A 287 -11.20 -7.24 -0.28
CA PHE A 287 -12.42 -7.09 -1.09
C PHE A 287 -12.73 -8.34 -1.93
N TRP A 288 -11.71 -8.98 -2.49
CA TRP A 288 -11.89 -10.18 -3.28
C TRP A 288 -12.31 -11.38 -2.44
N VAL A 289 -11.68 -11.59 -1.28
CA VAL A 289 -12.05 -12.65 -0.34
C VAL A 289 -13.47 -12.43 0.19
N GLN A 290 -13.87 -11.16 0.39
CA GLN A 290 -15.25 -10.79 0.68
C GLN A 290 -16.22 -11.19 -0.45
N LEU A 291 -15.89 -10.85 -1.70
CA LEU A 291 -16.72 -11.21 -2.85
C LEU A 291 -16.83 -12.72 -3.04
N ALA A 292 -15.72 -13.44 -2.86
CA ALA A 292 -15.68 -14.90 -2.91
C ALA A 292 -16.56 -15.52 -1.83
N SER A 293 -16.52 -14.98 -0.61
CA SER A 293 -17.34 -15.45 0.51
C SER A 293 -18.84 -15.26 0.23
N VAL A 294 -19.22 -14.14 -0.38
CA VAL A 294 -20.60 -13.90 -0.84
C VAL A 294 -21.00 -14.89 -1.94
N GLY A 295 -20.12 -15.15 -2.91
CA GLY A 295 -20.35 -16.13 -3.96
C GLY A 295 -20.53 -17.55 -3.41
N ILE A 296 -19.72 -17.95 -2.44
CA ILE A 296 -19.81 -19.27 -1.79
C ILE A 296 -21.15 -19.38 -1.05
N LEU A 297 -21.52 -18.37 -0.28
CA LEU A 297 -22.82 -18.35 0.40
C LEU A 297 -23.99 -18.44 -0.59
N ALA A 298 -23.94 -17.68 -1.70
CA ALA A 298 -24.95 -17.73 -2.74
C ALA A 298 -25.00 -19.09 -3.44
N SER A 299 -23.87 -19.78 -3.58
CA SER A 299 -23.83 -21.13 -4.15
C SER A 299 -24.46 -22.18 -3.22
N TRP A 300 -24.47 -21.94 -1.91
CA TRP A 300 -25.17 -22.78 -0.93
C TRP A 300 -26.67 -22.51 -0.89
N ALA A 301 -27.09 -21.32 -1.30
CA ALA A 301 -28.51 -21.03 -1.47
C ALA A 301 -29.09 -21.94 -2.58
N ASP A 302 -30.29 -22.47 -2.33
CA ASP A 302 -31.17 -23.01 -3.36
C ASP A 302 -30.74 -24.32 -4.06
N SER A 303 -30.01 -25.23 -3.40
CA SER A 303 -30.03 -26.64 -3.87
C SER A 303 -30.06 -27.70 -2.79
N GLU A 304 -31.11 -28.51 -2.87
CA GLU A 304 -31.18 -29.84 -2.23
C GLU A 304 -30.22 -30.82 -2.91
N ASP A 305 -29.99 -30.68 -4.22
CA ASP A 305 -29.07 -31.54 -4.96
C ASP A 305 -27.59 -31.23 -4.65
N ARG A 306 -26.87 -32.25 -4.16
CA ARG A 306 -25.43 -32.21 -3.84
C ARG A 306 -24.57 -31.99 -5.09
N VAL A 307 -24.98 -32.53 -6.24
CA VAL A 307 -24.21 -32.42 -7.50
C VAL A 307 -24.25 -30.98 -8.02
N SER A 308 -25.43 -30.40 -8.14
CA SER A 308 -25.63 -29.00 -8.54
C SER A 308 -24.87 -28.03 -7.61
N ARG A 309 -24.90 -28.27 -6.30
CA ARG A 309 -24.13 -27.48 -5.31
C ARG A 309 -22.63 -27.52 -5.59
N SER A 310 -22.09 -28.72 -5.78
CA SER A 310 -20.67 -28.93 -6.04
C SER A 310 -20.22 -28.24 -7.34
N MET A 311 -21.06 -28.29 -8.38
CA MET A 311 -20.82 -27.57 -9.64
C MET A 311 -20.86 -26.05 -9.45
N ARG A 312 -21.81 -25.51 -8.68
CA ARG A 312 -21.85 -24.05 -8.39
C ARG A 312 -20.65 -23.60 -7.55
N LEU A 313 -20.28 -24.36 -6.52
CA LEU A 313 -19.08 -24.09 -5.72
C LEU A 313 -17.81 -24.11 -6.56
N LEU A 314 -17.68 -25.10 -7.44
CA LEU A 314 -16.58 -25.17 -8.40
C LEU A 314 -16.61 -23.98 -9.35
N GLY A 315 -17.79 -23.59 -9.85
CA GLY A 315 -17.98 -22.42 -10.70
C GLY A 315 -17.54 -21.13 -10.02
N VAL A 316 -18.07 -20.84 -8.82
CA VAL A 316 -17.72 -19.65 -8.02
C VAL A 316 -16.23 -19.64 -7.67
N SER A 317 -15.68 -20.78 -7.25
CA SER A 317 -14.25 -20.89 -6.94
C SER A 317 -13.43 -20.62 -8.19
N SER A 318 -13.75 -21.26 -9.32
CA SER A 318 -13.05 -21.09 -10.60
C SER A 318 -13.14 -19.65 -11.11
N SER A 319 -14.31 -19.00 -11.02
CA SER A 319 -14.49 -17.60 -11.39
C SER A 319 -13.70 -16.67 -10.48
N THR A 320 -13.74 -16.91 -9.16
CA THR A 320 -12.94 -16.15 -8.19
C THR A 320 -11.46 -16.26 -8.55
N PHE A 321 -10.97 -17.47 -8.81
CA PHE A 321 -9.59 -17.67 -9.25
C PHE A 321 -9.32 -16.98 -10.57
N LEU A 322 -10.19 -17.09 -11.58
CA LEU A 322 -10.00 -16.49 -12.91
C LEU A 322 -9.83 -14.97 -12.88
N PHE A 323 -10.52 -14.26 -11.97
CA PHE A 323 -10.44 -12.79 -11.87
C PHE A 323 -9.44 -12.29 -10.83
N LEU A 324 -9.38 -12.96 -9.67
CA LEU A 324 -8.42 -12.60 -8.62
C LEU A 324 -6.99 -12.85 -9.09
N PHE A 325 -6.77 -13.96 -9.78
CA PHE A 325 -5.44 -14.39 -10.15
C PHE A 325 -4.69 -13.37 -11.03
N PRO A 326 -5.23 -12.88 -12.16
CA PRO A 326 -4.54 -11.86 -12.95
C PRO A 326 -4.24 -10.58 -12.16
N ALA A 327 -5.13 -10.17 -11.24
CA ALA A 327 -4.93 -8.99 -10.42
C ALA A 327 -3.80 -9.16 -9.39
N LEU A 328 -3.75 -10.31 -8.70
CA LEU A 328 -2.65 -10.64 -7.79
C LEU A 328 -1.35 -10.88 -8.53
N ALA A 329 -1.43 -11.55 -9.68
CA ALA A 329 -0.29 -11.79 -10.54
C ALA A 329 0.33 -10.49 -11.03
N TYR A 330 -0.51 -9.56 -11.47
CA TYR A 330 -0.10 -8.23 -11.85
C TYR A 330 0.53 -7.48 -10.68
N THR A 331 -0.09 -7.52 -9.50
CA THR A 331 0.40 -6.81 -8.32
C THR A 331 1.73 -7.40 -7.82
N ALA A 332 1.87 -8.72 -7.81
CA ALA A 332 3.09 -9.40 -7.42
C ALA A 332 4.19 -9.23 -8.47
N ARG A 333 3.85 -9.24 -9.77
CA ARG A 333 4.76 -8.87 -10.86
C ARG A 333 5.27 -7.45 -10.66
N LYS A 334 4.34 -6.52 -10.46
CA LYS A 334 4.65 -5.11 -10.26
C LYS A 334 5.59 -4.97 -9.07
N LYS A 335 5.23 -5.51 -7.90
CA LYS A 335 6.12 -5.52 -6.72
C LYS A 335 7.50 -6.11 -7.02
N HIS A 336 7.59 -7.25 -7.70
CA HIS A 336 8.87 -7.84 -8.07
C HIS A 336 9.69 -6.94 -9.00
N GLN A 337 9.05 -6.33 -10.00
CA GLN A 337 9.68 -5.36 -10.89
C GLN A 337 10.16 -4.13 -10.12
N GLU A 338 9.36 -3.61 -9.21
CA GLU A 338 9.73 -2.47 -8.37
C GLU A 338 10.92 -2.84 -7.44
N ASP A 339 10.93 -4.03 -6.83
CA ASP A 339 12.03 -4.50 -5.96
C ASP A 339 13.35 -4.67 -6.76
N MET A 340 13.26 -5.20 -7.99
CA MET A 340 14.39 -5.32 -8.90
C MET A 340 14.87 -3.96 -9.39
N GLN A 341 13.94 -3.06 -9.71
CA GLN A 341 14.24 -1.69 -10.10
C GLN A 341 14.96 -0.96 -8.96
N LEU A 342 14.46 -1.02 -7.72
CA LEU A 342 15.16 -0.43 -6.57
C LEU A 342 16.56 -0.98 -6.39
N THR A 343 16.73 -2.30 -6.50
CA THR A 343 18.06 -2.92 -6.38
C THR A 343 19.00 -2.45 -7.49
N SER A 344 18.48 -2.30 -8.71
CA SER A 344 19.21 -1.79 -9.87
C SER A 344 19.56 -0.31 -9.72
N ASP A 345 18.58 0.52 -9.41
CA ASP A 345 18.70 1.96 -9.24
C ASP A 345 19.68 2.31 -8.13
N LEU A 346 19.68 1.54 -7.02
CA LEU A 346 20.70 1.68 -5.98
C LEU A 346 22.09 1.26 -6.48
N ALA A 347 22.20 0.20 -7.29
CA ALA A 347 23.49 -0.31 -7.79
C ALA A 347 24.17 0.63 -8.80
N SER A 348 23.37 1.28 -9.65
CA SER A 348 23.83 2.23 -10.66
C SER A 348 23.68 3.69 -10.23
N PHE A 349 23.37 3.93 -8.94
CA PHE A 349 23.08 5.26 -8.43
C PHE A 349 24.22 6.25 -8.70
N ASN A 350 23.87 7.43 -9.22
CA ASN A 350 24.77 8.55 -9.36
C ASN A 350 24.00 9.85 -9.07
N VAL A 351 24.40 10.55 -8.02
CA VAL A 351 23.73 11.77 -7.55
C VAL A 351 23.64 12.85 -8.64
N LYS A 352 24.62 12.92 -9.53
CA LYS A 352 24.67 13.91 -10.63
C LYS A 352 23.53 13.70 -11.65
N ASN A 353 23.01 12.48 -11.76
CA ASN A 353 21.95 12.12 -12.71
C ASN A 353 20.54 12.22 -12.10
N VAL A 354 20.41 12.58 -10.82
CA VAL A 354 19.13 12.61 -10.12
C VAL A 354 18.37 13.90 -10.47
N GLU A 355 17.05 13.79 -10.61
CA GLU A 355 16.19 14.92 -10.94
C GLU A 355 16.05 15.87 -9.74
N CYS A 356 16.21 17.16 -10.02
CA CYS A 356 15.88 18.25 -9.12
C CYS A 356 15.04 19.26 -9.89
N SER A 357 13.98 19.78 -9.28
CA SER A 357 13.08 20.74 -9.92
C SER A 357 13.63 22.17 -9.95
N ASN A 358 14.67 22.44 -9.15
CA ASN A 358 15.27 23.75 -8.98
C ASN A 358 16.80 23.58 -8.94
N ASP A 359 17.51 24.30 -9.81
CA ASP A 359 18.97 24.21 -9.89
C ASP A 359 19.65 24.82 -8.66
N PHE A 360 19.06 25.85 -8.07
CA PHE A 360 19.55 26.40 -6.81
C PHE A 360 19.50 25.35 -5.67
N ASP A 361 18.39 24.63 -5.55
CA ASP A 361 18.28 23.53 -4.57
C ASP A 361 19.31 22.43 -4.86
N ARG A 362 19.56 22.14 -6.15
CA ARG A 362 20.55 21.14 -6.57
C ARG A 362 21.93 21.53 -6.09
N GLU A 363 22.37 22.77 -6.31
CA GLU A 363 23.66 23.28 -5.86
C GLU A 363 23.81 23.19 -4.34
N CYS A 364 22.78 23.63 -3.62
CA CYS A 364 22.77 23.60 -2.15
C CYS A 364 22.84 22.16 -1.60
N ILE A 365 22.03 21.25 -2.14
CA ILE A 365 22.04 19.84 -1.74
C ILE A 365 23.39 19.20 -2.10
N HIS A 366 23.93 19.49 -3.27
CA HIS A 366 25.23 18.98 -3.69
C HIS A 366 26.35 19.47 -2.76
N ALA A 367 26.33 20.74 -2.36
CA ALA A 367 27.28 21.29 -1.40
C ALA A 367 27.18 20.57 -0.04
N ALA A 368 25.97 20.41 0.50
CA ALA A 368 25.75 19.71 1.76
C ALA A 368 26.15 18.22 1.70
N ILE A 369 25.90 17.56 0.57
CA ILE A 369 26.36 16.19 0.32
C ILE A 369 27.88 16.13 0.32
N ALA A 370 28.55 17.03 -0.40
CA ALA A 370 30.01 17.09 -0.44
C ALA A 370 30.59 17.36 0.95
N GLU A 371 29.96 18.21 1.75
CA GLU A 371 30.38 18.46 3.13
C GLU A 371 30.26 17.19 4.01
N TRP A 372 29.13 16.47 3.95
CA TRP A 372 28.91 15.30 4.80
C TRP A 372 29.65 14.04 4.38
N TYR A 373 29.89 13.88 3.08
CA TYR A 373 30.42 12.66 2.49
C TYR A 373 31.77 12.85 1.80
N GLY A 374 32.34 14.07 1.82
CA GLY A 374 33.60 14.44 1.19
C GLY A 374 33.44 14.91 -0.25
N SER A 375 32.65 14.18 -1.05
CA SER A 375 32.36 14.53 -2.45
C SER A 375 31.08 13.87 -2.96
N LEU A 376 30.57 14.36 -4.10
CA LEU A 376 29.41 13.76 -4.77
C LEU A 376 29.68 12.31 -5.25
N ASP A 377 30.93 12.01 -5.60
CA ASP A 377 31.33 10.69 -6.09
C ASP A 377 31.48 9.71 -4.92
N GLU A 378 32.03 10.14 -3.78
CA GLU A 378 32.05 9.35 -2.54
C GLU A 378 30.64 9.11 -2.00
N PHE A 379 29.76 10.11 -2.08
CA PHE A 379 28.35 9.93 -1.76
C PHE A 379 27.69 8.87 -2.64
N SER A 380 27.89 8.95 -3.96
CA SER A 380 27.34 7.97 -4.90
C SER A 380 27.92 6.57 -4.67
N ALA A 381 29.20 6.46 -4.30
CA ALA A 381 29.79 5.19 -3.87
C ALA A 381 29.15 4.67 -2.57
N HIS A 382 28.97 5.54 -1.57
CA HIS A 382 28.30 5.20 -0.32
C HIS A 382 26.87 4.67 -0.54
N ILE A 383 26.11 5.29 -1.44
CA ILE A 383 24.76 4.85 -1.78
C ILE A 383 24.78 3.47 -2.46
N ARG A 384 25.67 3.27 -3.44
CA ARG A 384 25.81 2.02 -4.21
C ARG A 384 26.22 0.83 -3.37
N ASP A 385 27.04 1.07 -2.35
CA ASP A 385 27.62 0.02 -1.50
C ASP A 385 26.87 -0.07 -0.17
N VAL A 386 27.30 0.73 0.82
CA VAL A 386 26.87 0.61 2.22
C VAL A 386 25.35 0.75 2.35
N PHE A 387 24.81 1.82 1.77
CA PHE A 387 23.39 2.14 1.92
C PHE A 387 22.50 1.13 1.20
N ARG A 388 22.90 0.70 -0.01
CA ARG A 388 22.20 -0.36 -0.75
C ARG A 388 22.07 -1.64 0.07
N PHE A 389 23.16 -2.10 0.68
CA PHE A 389 23.11 -3.29 1.54
C PHE A 389 22.18 -3.08 2.72
N GLU A 390 22.20 -1.90 3.34
CA GLU A 390 21.30 -1.56 4.44
C GLU A 390 19.83 -1.60 4.01
N VAL A 391 19.46 -0.96 2.90
CA VAL A 391 18.08 -0.95 2.36
C VAL A 391 17.61 -2.36 2.03
N ILE A 392 18.44 -3.15 1.33
CA ILE A 392 18.10 -4.53 0.98
C ILE A 392 17.90 -5.36 2.26
N ASN A 393 18.77 -5.18 3.27
CA ASN A 393 18.62 -5.87 4.55
C ASN A 393 17.36 -5.43 5.29
N LEU A 394 17.01 -4.14 5.30
CA LEU A 394 15.76 -3.64 5.90
C LEU A 394 14.53 -4.22 5.21
N MET A 395 14.56 -4.33 3.88
CA MET A 395 13.47 -4.95 3.11
C MET A 395 13.38 -6.46 3.37
N HIS A 396 14.51 -7.14 3.54
CA HIS A 396 14.53 -8.56 3.89
C HIS A 396 14.07 -8.82 5.32
N ALA A 397 14.48 -7.98 6.28
CA ALA A 397 14.15 -8.11 7.70
C ALA A 397 12.67 -7.89 7.98
N ASN A 398 11.99 -7.06 7.20
CA ASN A 398 10.54 -6.86 7.31
C ASN A 398 9.70 -8.03 6.77
N GLY A 399 10.34 -9.12 6.34
CA GLY A 399 9.69 -10.28 5.74
C GLY A 399 9.10 -9.97 4.37
N ILE A 400 8.37 -10.93 3.81
CA ILE A 400 7.72 -10.76 2.49
C ILE A 400 6.46 -9.91 2.62
N MET A 401 5.72 -10.11 3.71
CA MET A 401 4.49 -9.43 4.08
C MET A 401 4.35 -9.47 5.61
N PRO A 402 3.79 -8.44 6.27
CA PRO A 402 3.50 -8.49 7.70
C PRO A 402 2.35 -9.45 8.04
N ALA A 403 2.36 -10.06 9.24
CA ALA A 403 1.46 -11.19 9.57
C ALA A 403 0.02 -10.72 9.63
N GLN A 404 -0.16 -9.54 10.24
CA GLN A 404 -1.45 -8.88 10.30
C GLN A 404 -2.10 -8.72 8.92
N TYR A 405 -1.35 -8.55 7.84
CA TYR A 405 -1.93 -8.35 6.50
C TYR A 405 -2.53 -9.64 5.91
N ILE A 406 -1.96 -10.80 6.23
CA ILE A 406 -2.56 -12.10 5.89
C ILE A 406 -3.88 -12.26 6.62
N TRP A 407 -3.84 -12.04 7.93
CA TRP A 407 -5.01 -12.21 8.79
C TRP A 407 -6.15 -11.28 8.45
N LEU A 408 -5.85 -10.00 8.19
CA LEU A 408 -6.83 -9.02 7.75
C LEU A 408 -7.52 -9.46 6.46
N SER A 409 -6.76 -9.99 5.50
CA SER A 409 -7.30 -10.47 4.22
C SER A 409 -8.24 -11.67 4.38
N LEU A 410 -8.12 -12.44 5.46
CA LEU A 410 -8.90 -13.66 5.73
C LEU A 410 -10.13 -13.43 6.63
N LEU A 411 -10.32 -12.22 7.18
CA LEU A 411 -11.48 -11.90 8.02
C LEU A 411 -12.84 -12.20 7.40
N PRO A 412 -13.08 -11.99 6.09
CA PRO A 412 -14.36 -12.35 5.48
C PRO A 412 -14.68 -13.84 5.55
N VAL A 413 -13.67 -14.71 5.35
CA VAL A 413 -13.83 -16.16 5.44
C VAL A 413 -14.13 -16.59 6.88
N VAL A 414 -13.45 -15.99 7.86
CA VAL A 414 -13.76 -16.23 9.28
C VAL A 414 -15.24 -15.92 9.55
N SER A 415 -15.73 -14.78 9.04
CA SER A 415 -17.12 -14.38 9.19
C SER A 415 -18.09 -15.39 8.53
N LEU A 416 -17.75 -15.90 7.34
CA LEU A 416 -18.52 -16.94 6.67
C LEU A 416 -18.58 -18.25 7.49
N THR A 417 -17.47 -18.67 8.09
CA THR A 417 -17.50 -19.89 8.94
C THR A 417 -18.25 -19.68 10.25
N CYS A 418 -18.25 -18.47 10.81
CA CYS A 418 -19.07 -18.13 11.97
C CYS A 418 -20.58 -18.21 11.63
N GLU A 419 -20.99 -17.89 10.41
CA GLU A 419 -22.38 -18.07 9.96
C GLU A 419 -22.81 -19.54 9.97
N VAL A 420 -21.94 -20.45 9.53
CA VAL A 420 -22.20 -21.91 9.58
C VAL A 420 -22.34 -22.38 11.02
N LEU A 421 -21.44 -21.95 11.90
CA LEU A 421 -21.48 -22.28 13.32
C LEU A 421 -22.76 -21.75 14.00
N LEU A 422 -23.17 -20.53 13.67
CA LEU A 422 -24.42 -19.92 14.13
C LEU A 422 -25.64 -20.70 13.62
N GLY A 423 -25.65 -21.13 12.37
CA GLY A 423 -26.71 -21.95 11.80
C GLY A 423 -26.89 -23.28 12.53
N LEU A 424 -25.77 -23.98 12.82
CA LEU A 424 -25.77 -25.21 13.63
C LEU A 424 -26.34 -24.95 15.04
N TRP A 425 -25.95 -23.84 15.67
CA TRP A 425 -26.44 -23.47 16.99
C TRP A 425 -27.97 -23.26 16.98
N ILE A 426 -28.48 -22.47 16.03
CA ILE A 426 -29.92 -22.18 15.92
C ILE A 426 -30.72 -23.45 15.60
N ALA A 427 -30.16 -24.35 14.80
CA ALA A 427 -30.79 -25.64 14.49
C ALA A 427 -30.77 -26.65 15.66
N GLY A 428 -30.20 -26.29 16.81
CA GLY A 428 -30.13 -27.17 17.98
C GLY A 428 -29.14 -28.33 17.81
N ALA A 429 -28.09 -28.15 17.02
CA ALA A 429 -27.08 -29.17 16.82
C ALA A 429 -26.38 -29.52 18.15
N PRO A 430 -25.98 -30.79 18.37
CA PRO A 430 -25.24 -31.19 19.56
C PRO A 430 -23.93 -30.39 19.75
N ALA A 431 -23.50 -30.24 21.00
CA ALA A 431 -22.24 -29.57 21.34
C ALA A 431 -21.02 -30.18 20.62
N THR A 432 -21.06 -31.48 20.34
CA THR A 432 -20.03 -32.17 19.55
C THR A 432 -19.95 -31.66 18.11
N SER A 433 -21.08 -31.36 17.47
CA SER A 433 -21.14 -30.82 16.10
C SER A 433 -20.63 -29.37 16.05
N LEU A 434 -20.98 -28.57 17.06
CA LEU A 434 -20.46 -27.21 17.20
C LEU A 434 -18.94 -27.20 17.41
N LEU A 435 -18.44 -28.05 18.30
CA LEU A 435 -17.00 -28.20 18.53
C LEU A 435 -16.28 -28.70 17.29
N ALA A 436 -16.87 -29.68 16.58
CA ALA A 436 -16.35 -30.19 15.32
C ALA A 436 -16.21 -29.09 14.27
N CYS A 437 -17.25 -28.29 14.07
CA CYS A 437 -17.23 -27.17 13.14
C CYS A 437 -16.18 -26.11 13.53
N PHE A 438 -16.12 -25.73 14.81
CA PHE A 438 -15.13 -24.77 15.31
C PHE A 438 -13.68 -25.25 15.08
N MET A 439 -13.37 -26.49 15.45
CA MET A 439 -12.03 -27.05 15.30
C MET A 439 -11.66 -27.31 13.83
N GLY A 440 -12.61 -27.74 13.00
CA GLY A 440 -12.37 -28.06 11.59
C GLY A 440 -12.24 -26.82 10.70
N TYR A 441 -13.16 -25.87 10.83
CA TYR A 441 -13.22 -24.68 9.97
C TYR A 441 -12.52 -23.47 10.57
N ILE A 442 -12.77 -23.12 11.83
CA ILE A 442 -12.19 -21.90 12.39
C ILE A 442 -10.71 -22.13 12.70
N ILE A 443 -10.37 -23.14 13.51
CA ILE A 443 -8.98 -23.38 13.90
C ILE A 443 -8.16 -23.93 12.72
N ALA A 444 -8.46 -25.12 12.24
CA ALA A 444 -7.61 -25.77 11.25
C ALA A 444 -7.64 -25.09 9.88
N LEU A 445 -8.81 -24.76 9.34
CA LEU A 445 -8.89 -24.14 8.01
C LEU A 445 -8.50 -22.65 8.02
N ASN A 446 -9.17 -21.82 8.82
CA ASN A 446 -8.99 -20.37 8.76
C ASN A 446 -7.76 -19.86 9.52
N LEU A 447 -7.43 -20.45 10.68
CA LEU A 447 -6.29 -20.00 11.48
C LEU A 447 -4.96 -20.68 11.14
N LEU A 448 -4.97 -21.88 10.58
CA LEU A 448 -3.73 -22.60 10.28
C LEU A 448 -3.51 -22.72 8.77
N TRP A 449 -4.42 -23.41 8.07
CA TRP A 449 -4.23 -23.77 6.66
C TRP A 449 -4.19 -22.55 5.74
N PHE A 450 -5.23 -21.71 5.71
CA PHE A 450 -5.32 -20.57 4.80
C PHE A 450 -4.17 -19.56 4.95
N PRO A 451 -3.79 -19.15 6.17
CA PRO A 451 -2.62 -18.31 6.36
C PRO A 451 -1.34 -19.00 5.89
N ALA A 452 -1.15 -20.30 6.19
CA ALA A 452 0.03 -21.04 5.73
C ALA A 452 0.14 -21.07 4.20
N ILE A 453 -0.97 -21.36 3.51
CA ILE A 453 -1.03 -21.34 2.04
C ILE A 453 -0.74 -19.95 1.49
N ALA A 454 -1.29 -18.88 2.10
CA ALA A 454 -0.99 -17.51 1.69
C ALA A 454 0.50 -17.16 1.88
N VAL A 455 1.12 -17.58 2.99
CA VAL A 455 2.57 -17.43 3.22
C VAL A 455 3.38 -18.14 2.14
N LEU A 456 3.05 -19.39 1.84
CA LEU A 456 3.74 -20.18 0.82
C LEU A 456 3.58 -19.59 -0.57
N ALA A 457 2.39 -19.11 -0.93
CA ALA A 457 2.15 -18.42 -2.18
C ALA A 457 3.04 -17.18 -2.30
N THR A 458 3.05 -16.33 -1.28
CA THR A 458 3.86 -15.11 -1.27
C THR A 458 5.36 -15.41 -1.33
N PHE A 459 5.79 -16.48 -0.66
CA PHE A 459 7.17 -16.97 -0.73
C PHE A 459 7.54 -17.47 -2.12
N ALA A 460 6.71 -18.32 -2.72
CA ALA A 460 6.92 -18.87 -4.05
C ALA A 460 6.96 -17.76 -5.11
N THR A 461 6.10 -16.75 -5.02
CA THR A 461 6.13 -15.62 -5.95
C THR A 461 7.37 -14.73 -5.78
N LYS A 462 7.92 -14.61 -4.57
CA LYS A 462 9.13 -13.80 -4.33
C LYS A 462 10.39 -14.48 -4.83
N TYR A 463 10.58 -15.76 -4.51
CA TYR A 463 11.81 -16.49 -4.80
C TYR A 463 11.77 -17.24 -6.14
N GLY A 464 10.59 -17.33 -6.73
CA GLY A 464 10.28 -18.02 -7.97
C GLY A 464 10.27 -19.54 -7.88
N LEU A 465 9.79 -20.17 -8.95
CA LEU A 465 9.80 -21.62 -9.10
C LEU A 465 11.06 -22.06 -9.83
N TRP A 466 11.85 -22.89 -9.18
CA TRP A 466 13.09 -23.43 -9.71
C TRP A 466 12.89 -24.87 -10.15
N VAL A 467 13.12 -25.16 -11.44
CA VAL A 467 13.07 -26.52 -11.98
C VAL A 467 14.44 -26.86 -12.55
N ARG A 468 15.11 -27.89 -11.99
CA ARG A 468 16.45 -28.35 -12.42
C ARG A 468 17.48 -27.22 -12.55
N LYS A 469 17.58 -26.35 -11.53
CA LYS A 469 18.49 -25.18 -11.48
C LYS A 469 18.23 -24.07 -12.51
N ARG A 470 17.17 -24.17 -13.33
CA ARG A 470 16.71 -23.08 -14.19
C ARG A 470 15.45 -22.47 -13.59
N ARG A 471 15.39 -21.13 -13.53
CA ARG A 471 14.17 -20.41 -13.16
C ARG A 471 13.15 -20.58 -14.30
N CYS A 472 11.90 -20.90 -13.96
CA CYS A 472 10.83 -20.98 -14.96
C CYS A 472 10.62 -19.62 -15.63
N HIS A 473 11.09 -19.47 -16.86
CA HIS A 473 10.80 -18.32 -17.70
C HIS A 473 9.70 -18.71 -18.69
N PRO A 474 8.62 -17.92 -18.86
CA PRO A 474 8.39 -16.55 -18.37
C PRO A 474 7.71 -16.45 -16.99
N PHE A 475 7.94 -15.33 -16.29
CA PHE A 475 7.36 -14.97 -14.98
C PHE A 475 5.83 -15.14 -14.90
N ILE A 476 5.11 -14.93 -16.00
CA ILE A 476 3.64 -15.12 -16.04
C ILE A 476 3.26 -16.59 -15.78
N LEU A 477 3.99 -17.53 -16.39
CA LEU A 477 3.75 -18.96 -16.22
C LEU A 477 4.06 -19.39 -14.78
N GLU A 478 5.13 -18.84 -14.20
CA GLU A 478 5.51 -19.06 -12.80
C GLU A 478 4.38 -18.61 -11.86
N VAL A 479 3.91 -17.38 -12.02
CA VAL A 479 2.85 -16.82 -11.18
C VAL A 479 1.52 -17.56 -11.37
N PHE A 480 1.21 -17.98 -12.60
CA PHE A 480 0.07 -18.85 -12.90
C PHE A 480 0.18 -20.21 -12.20
N ALA A 481 1.33 -20.86 -12.28
CA ALA A 481 1.57 -22.13 -11.61
C ALA A 481 1.47 -22.00 -10.07
N VAL A 482 2.09 -20.97 -9.49
CA VAL A 482 1.98 -20.68 -8.05
C VAL A 482 0.52 -20.51 -7.64
N SER A 483 -0.28 -19.82 -8.44
CA SER A 483 -1.65 -19.51 -8.06
C SER A 483 -2.62 -20.64 -8.32
N LEU A 484 -2.42 -21.43 -9.38
CA LEU A 484 -3.14 -22.68 -9.59
C LEU A 484 -2.88 -23.66 -8.43
N LEU A 485 -1.61 -23.80 -8.03
CA LEU A 485 -1.24 -24.60 -6.87
C LEU A 485 -1.87 -24.06 -5.58
N THR A 486 -1.76 -22.75 -5.34
CA THR A 486 -2.33 -22.07 -4.18
C THR A 486 -3.85 -22.28 -4.13
N GLY A 487 -4.54 -22.08 -5.24
CA GLY A 487 -5.98 -22.29 -5.34
C GLY A 487 -6.40 -23.74 -5.12
N SER A 488 -5.64 -24.67 -5.68
CA SER A 488 -5.85 -26.11 -5.45
C SER A 488 -5.69 -26.48 -3.98
N LEU A 489 -4.71 -25.89 -3.29
CA LEU A 489 -4.49 -26.09 -1.86
C LEU A 489 -5.59 -25.44 -1.00
N PHE A 490 -6.12 -24.29 -1.40
CA PHE A 490 -7.29 -23.68 -0.76
C PHE A 490 -8.51 -24.61 -0.87
N VAL A 491 -8.82 -25.09 -2.08
CA VAL A 491 -9.93 -26.03 -2.32
C VAL A 491 -9.73 -27.34 -1.56
N LEU A 492 -8.52 -27.92 -1.60
CA LEU A 492 -8.19 -29.13 -0.86
C LEU A 492 -8.40 -28.96 0.64
N GLY A 493 -7.96 -27.84 1.21
CA GLY A 493 -8.20 -27.53 2.62
C GLY A 493 -9.68 -27.51 2.97
N SER A 494 -10.51 -26.88 2.14
CA SER A 494 -11.96 -26.84 2.34
C SER A 494 -12.60 -28.23 2.29
N ILE A 495 -12.20 -29.07 1.32
CA ILE A 495 -12.68 -30.46 1.19
C ILE A 495 -12.24 -31.29 2.41
N LEU A 496 -10.99 -31.16 2.83
CA LEU A 496 -10.48 -31.89 4.01
C LEU A 496 -11.20 -31.46 5.29
N ALA A 497 -11.50 -30.17 5.45
CA ALA A 497 -12.29 -29.67 6.58
C ALA A 497 -13.70 -30.27 6.57
N GLU A 498 -14.39 -30.27 5.43
CA GLU A 498 -15.73 -30.86 5.28
C GLU A 498 -15.73 -32.35 5.62
N VAL A 499 -14.84 -33.13 4.99
CA VAL A 499 -14.70 -34.57 5.23
C VAL A 499 -14.37 -34.86 6.70
N ALA A 500 -13.45 -34.10 7.30
CA ALA A 500 -13.10 -34.28 8.71
C ALA A 500 -14.29 -34.00 9.62
N THR A 501 -15.05 -32.93 9.36
CA THR A 501 -16.23 -32.60 10.17
C THR A 501 -17.36 -33.61 10.03
N ALA A 502 -17.51 -34.29 8.89
CA ALA A 502 -18.54 -35.32 8.70
C ALA A 502 -18.16 -36.68 9.31
N ARG A 503 -16.87 -37.00 9.44
CA ARG A 503 -16.39 -38.36 9.77
C ARG A 503 -16.11 -38.64 11.25
N GLY A 504 -16.14 -37.64 12.12
CA GLY A 504 -15.92 -37.80 13.56
C GLY A 504 -14.76 -37.01 14.13
N MET A 505 -14.69 -36.91 15.47
CA MET A 505 -13.67 -36.15 16.19
C MET A 505 -12.23 -36.63 15.93
N GLU A 506 -12.04 -37.92 15.63
CA GLU A 506 -10.72 -38.48 15.29
C GLU A 506 -10.16 -37.87 14.00
N TRP A 507 -10.99 -37.76 12.96
CA TRP A 507 -10.61 -37.13 11.69
C TRP A 507 -10.34 -35.64 11.84
N ILE A 508 -11.08 -34.96 12.73
CA ILE A 508 -10.84 -33.56 13.08
C ILE A 508 -9.49 -33.39 13.77
N GLY A 509 -9.12 -34.30 14.66
CA GLY A 509 -7.79 -34.34 15.28
C GLY A 509 -6.67 -34.49 14.25
N LEU A 510 -6.83 -35.43 13.31
CA LEU A 510 -5.87 -35.63 12.21
C LEU A 510 -5.76 -34.40 11.30
N TRP A 511 -6.89 -33.78 10.95
CA TRP A 511 -6.92 -32.55 10.16
C TRP A 511 -6.22 -31.38 10.86
N ASN A 512 -6.50 -31.18 12.16
CA ASN A 512 -5.84 -30.15 12.95
C ASN A 512 -4.32 -30.38 13.04
N PHE A 513 -3.89 -31.63 13.25
CA PHE A 513 -2.47 -31.97 13.27
C PHE A 513 -1.79 -31.68 11.93
N LEU A 514 -2.42 -32.05 10.81
CA LEU A 514 -1.91 -31.75 9.47
C LEU A 514 -1.81 -30.24 9.24
N ALA A 515 -2.88 -29.49 9.53
CA ALA A 515 -2.91 -28.05 9.34
C ALA A 515 -1.86 -27.34 10.21
N LEU A 516 -1.71 -27.75 11.47
CA LEU A 516 -0.69 -27.23 12.37
C LEU A 516 0.73 -27.54 11.87
N SER A 517 0.96 -28.75 11.36
CA SER A 517 2.26 -29.15 10.82
C SER A 517 2.65 -28.33 9.59
N VAL A 518 1.69 -28.13 8.66
CA VAL A 518 1.90 -27.28 7.48
C VAL A 518 2.11 -25.82 7.88
N ALA A 519 1.33 -25.30 8.81
CA ALA A 519 1.49 -23.95 9.33
C ALA A 519 2.85 -23.75 10.03
N GLY A 520 3.23 -24.65 10.93
CA GLY A 520 4.53 -24.61 11.61
C GLY A 520 5.70 -24.66 10.64
N TRP A 521 5.63 -25.50 9.60
CA TRP A 521 6.66 -25.56 8.56
C TRP A 521 6.68 -24.28 7.71
N ALA A 522 5.53 -23.84 7.19
CA ALA A 522 5.42 -22.65 6.35
C ALA A 522 5.88 -21.40 7.08
N TRP A 523 5.42 -21.20 8.31
CA TRP A 523 5.81 -20.06 9.13
C TRP A 523 7.29 -20.15 9.52
N GLY A 524 7.78 -21.30 10.01
CA GLY A 524 9.20 -21.43 10.39
C GLY A 524 10.20 -21.24 9.24
N ARG A 525 9.82 -21.57 7.99
CA ARG A 525 10.71 -21.48 6.82
C ARG A 525 10.55 -20.21 6.00
N CYS A 526 9.30 -19.77 5.80
CA CYS A 526 8.99 -18.66 4.90
C CYS A 526 8.74 -17.35 5.66
N TRP A 527 8.45 -17.45 6.96
CA TRP A 527 8.24 -16.33 7.86
C TRP A 527 9.40 -16.23 8.84
N ARG A 528 10.54 -15.66 8.40
CA ARG A 528 11.57 -15.26 9.35
C ARG A 528 11.00 -14.10 10.17
N VAL A 529 10.50 -14.41 11.38
CA VAL A 529 10.11 -13.44 12.41
C VAL A 529 11.34 -12.71 12.91
#